data_AF-A0A379WSI7-F1
#
_entry.id   AF-A0A379WSI7-F1
#
_cell.length_a   1.000
_cell.length_b   1.000
_cell.length_c   1.000
_cell.angle_alpha   90.00
_cell.angle_beta   90.00
_cell.angle_gamma   90.00
#
_symmetry.space_group_name_H-M   'P 1'
#
loop_
_entity.id
_entity.type
_entity.pdbx_description
1 polymer ?
#
loop_
_entity_poly.entity_id
_entity_poly.type
_entity_poly.pdbx_seq_one_letter_code
_entity_poly.pdbx_strand_id
1 'polypeptide(L)'
;MKIRSQVGMVLNLDKCIGCHTCSVTCKNVWTSREGMEYAWFNNVESKPGVGFPNDWENQEKWKGGWIRKINGKLQPRMGNRALLLGKIFANPHLPGIDDYYEPFDYDYQNLHTAPESKHQPIARPRSLITGQRMDKITSGPNWEEILGGEFEKRAKDQNFENMQKAMYGQFENTFMMYLPRLCEHCLNPACVATCPSGAIYKREEDGIVLIDQDKCRGWRMCITGCPYKKIYFNWKSGKSEKCIFCYPRIEAGQPTVCSETCVGRIRYLGVLLYDADALKAPPVRKTKKICTSVNWTCSSIQTIRLSLSRR
;
A
#
# COMPACT_ATOMS: atom_id res chain seq x y z
N MET A 1 17.21 6.11 -26.17
CA MET A 1 15.80 5.68 -26.20
C MET A 1 15.80 4.18 -26.03
N LYS A 2 15.40 3.71 -24.84
CA LYS A 2 15.35 2.28 -24.49
C LYS A 2 13.91 1.93 -24.14
N ILE A 3 13.15 1.47 -25.13
CA ILE A 3 11.74 1.09 -24.94
C ILE A 3 11.67 -0.19 -24.11
N ARG A 4 10.81 -0.17 -23.10
CA ARG A 4 10.41 -1.34 -22.29
C ARG A 4 8.90 -1.40 -22.17
N SER A 5 8.38 -2.58 -21.81
CA SER A 5 6.96 -2.83 -21.56
C SER A 5 6.68 -3.01 -20.07
N GLN A 6 5.49 -2.60 -19.64
CA GLN A 6 4.95 -2.94 -18.34
C GLN A 6 3.45 -3.16 -18.41
N VAL A 7 2.93 -4.19 -17.73
CA VAL A 7 1.49 -4.30 -17.49
C VAL A 7 1.12 -3.32 -16.36
N GLY A 8 0.47 -2.21 -16.74
CA GLY A 8 -0.10 -1.24 -15.81
C GLY A 8 -1.47 -1.68 -15.30
N MET A 9 -1.94 -1.05 -14.22
CA MET A 9 -3.27 -1.25 -13.67
C MET A 9 -3.99 0.09 -13.48
N VAL A 10 -5.26 0.13 -13.84
CA VAL A 10 -6.17 1.24 -13.52
C VAL A 10 -7.29 0.72 -12.62
N LEU A 11 -7.63 1.48 -11.59
CA LEU A 11 -8.73 1.17 -10.67
C LEU A 11 -9.76 2.31 -10.73
N ASN A 12 -10.97 2.00 -11.19
CA ASN A 12 -12.06 2.96 -11.21
C ASN A 12 -12.69 3.08 -9.81
N LEU A 13 -12.37 4.15 -9.08
CA LEU A 13 -12.84 4.36 -7.71
C LEU A 13 -14.35 4.64 -7.62
N ASP A 14 -14.95 5.18 -8.67
CA ASP A 14 -16.40 5.43 -8.76
C ASP A 14 -17.23 4.15 -8.66
N LYS A 15 -16.67 3.04 -9.18
CA LYS A 15 -17.29 1.71 -9.11
C LYS A 15 -16.86 0.89 -7.90
N CYS A 16 -15.98 1.43 -7.04
CA CYS A 16 -15.44 0.65 -5.94
C CYS A 16 -16.48 0.51 -4.84
N ILE A 17 -16.90 -0.72 -4.57
CA ILE A 17 -17.90 -1.04 -3.54
C ILE A 17 -17.28 -1.43 -2.19
N GLY A 18 -15.96 -1.34 -2.03
CA GLY A 18 -15.31 -1.64 -0.76
C GLY A 18 -15.45 -3.09 -0.26
N CYS A 19 -15.76 -4.08 -1.11
CA CYS A 19 -16.08 -5.44 -0.65
C CYS A 19 -14.89 -6.32 -0.17
N HIS A 20 -13.66 -5.81 -0.20
CA HIS A 20 -12.44 -6.54 0.19
C HIS A 20 -12.14 -7.90 -0.49
N THR A 21 -12.94 -8.37 -1.47
CA THR A 21 -12.71 -9.66 -2.16
C THR A 21 -11.29 -9.75 -2.74
N CYS A 22 -10.82 -8.67 -3.35
CA CYS A 22 -9.46 -8.56 -3.90
C CYS A 22 -8.34 -8.71 -2.85
N SER A 23 -8.61 -8.39 -1.58
CA SER A 23 -7.67 -8.57 -0.46
C SER A 23 -7.66 -10.01 0.01
N VAL A 24 -8.83 -10.62 0.17
CA VAL A 24 -8.99 -12.02 0.61
C VAL A 24 -8.35 -12.99 -0.37
N THR A 25 -8.62 -12.85 -1.67
CA THR A 25 -8.06 -13.76 -2.67
C THR A 25 -6.55 -13.62 -2.78
N CYS A 26 -6.01 -12.41 -2.65
CA CYS A 26 -4.56 -12.17 -2.58
C CYS A 26 -3.93 -12.80 -1.32
N LYS A 27 -4.57 -12.64 -0.16
CA LYS A 27 -4.16 -13.24 1.11
C LYS A 27 -4.08 -14.76 1.00
N ASN A 28 -5.16 -15.40 0.57
CA ASN A 28 -5.29 -16.85 0.47
C ASN A 28 -4.22 -17.48 -0.42
N VAL A 29 -3.87 -16.82 -1.53
CA VAL A 29 -2.87 -17.35 -2.47
C VAL A 29 -1.45 -17.11 -1.98
N TRP A 30 -1.14 -15.94 -1.42
CA TRP A 30 0.26 -15.51 -1.26
C TRP A 30 0.74 -15.34 0.18
N THR A 31 -0.12 -14.94 1.12
CA THR A 31 0.29 -14.44 2.45
C THR A 31 -0.46 -15.05 3.63
N SER A 32 -0.94 -16.29 3.50
CA SER A 32 -1.51 -17.07 4.63
C SER A 32 -0.46 -17.82 5.48
N ARG A 33 0.82 -17.68 5.15
CA ARG A 33 1.93 -18.29 5.91
C ARG A 33 2.20 -17.51 7.19
N GLU A 34 2.62 -18.22 8.23
CA GLU A 34 3.21 -17.62 9.43
C GLU A 34 4.43 -16.74 9.07
N GLY A 35 4.53 -15.57 9.70
CA GLY A 35 5.44 -14.50 9.32
C GLY A 35 4.79 -13.43 8.44
N MET A 36 3.72 -13.79 7.71
CA MET A 36 3.08 -12.96 6.67
C MET A 36 1.56 -12.83 6.87
N GLU A 37 1.00 -13.44 7.90
CA GLU A 37 -0.42 -13.40 8.23
C GLU A 37 -0.92 -11.96 8.47
N TYR A 38 -0.07 -11.07 9.01
CA TYR A 38 -0.38 -9.64 9.16
C TYR A 38 -0.32 -8.84 7.85
N ALA A 39 0.36 -9.37 6.82
CA ALA A 39 0.70 -8.63 5.61
C ALA A 39 -0.38 -8.76 4.52
N TRP A 40 -0.94 -7.62 4.12
CA TRP A 40 -1.97 -7.52 3.07
C TRP A 40 -1.41 -6.88 1.80
N PHE A 41 -0.85 -7.71 0.92
CA PHE A 41 -0.28 -7.25 -0.36
C PHE A 41 -1.27 -6.39 -1.15
N ASN A 42 -2.52 -6.84 -1.22
CA ASN A 42 -3.67 -6.03 -1.60
C ASN A 42 -4.49 -5.73 -0.35
N ASN A 43 -4.73 -4.45 -0.07
CA ASN A 43 -5.64 -4.01 0.98
C ASN A 43 -6.60 -2.94 0.42
N VAL A 44 -7.71 -2.72 1.11
CA VAL A 44 -8.68 -1.66 0.79
C VAL A 44 -8.86 -0.83 2.05
N GLU A 45 -8.99 0.48 1.91
CA GLU A 45 -9.15 1.41 3.02
C GLU A 45 -10.39 2.26 2.81
N SER A 46 -11.10 2.57 3.88
CA SER A 46 -12.09 3.65 3.88
C SER A 46 -11.38 4.99 4.06
N LYS A 47 -11.76 5.97 3.25
CA LYS A 47 -11.29 7.34 3.31
C LYS A 47 -12.45 8.28 3.61
N PRO A 48 -12.27 9.32 4.46
CA PRO A 48 -11.02 9.69 5.14
C PRO A 48 -10.62 8.73 6.26
N GLY A 49 -9.32 8.47 6.39
CA GLY A 49 -8.72 7.54 7.37
C GLY A 49 -7.19 7.47 7.26
N VAL A 50 -6.52 7.01 8.32
CA VAL A 50 -5.05 6.92 8.39
C VAL A 50 -4.48 5.69 7.65
N GLY A 51 -5.31 4.68 7.41
CA GLY A 51 -4.99 3.54 6.56
C GLY A 51 -4.03 2.51 7.18
N PHE A 52 -3.36 1.74 6.33
CA PHE A 52 -2.61 0.54 6.65
C PHE A 52 -1.21 0.50 5.97
N PRO A 53 -0.10 0.51 6.73
CA PRO A 53 -0.04 0.79 8.16
C PRO A 53 -0.56 2.19 8.50
N ASN A 54 -0.85 2.42 9.77
CA ASN A 54 -1.38 3.68 10.27
C ASN A 54 -0.50 4.87 9.83
N ASP A 55 -1.14 5.85 9.20
CA ASP A 55 -0.54 7.10 8.73
C ASP A 55 0.52 6.90 7.63
N TRP A 56 0.39 5.85 6.80
CA TRP A 56 1.41 5.49 5.79
C TRP A 56 1.74 6.59 4.80
N GLU A 57 0.81 7.51 4.53
CA GLU A 57 0.99 8.66 3.64
C GLU A 57 1.91 9.74 4.21
N ASN A 58 2.11 9.77 5.53
CA ASN A 58 2.95 10.77 6.19
C ASN A 58 4.43 10.49 5.94
N GLN A 59 4.98 11.08 4.88
CA GLN A 59 6.40 10.89 4.53
C GLN A 59 7.34 11.71 5.41
N GLU A 60 6.83 12.63 6.20
CA GLU A 60 7.61 13.27 7.26
C GLU A 60 7.85 12.32 8.43
N LYS A 61 6.87 11.48 8.79
CA LYS A 61 7.05 10.36 9.72
C LYS A 61 7.88 9.24 9.08
N TRP A 62 7.44 8.74 7.94
CA TRP A 62 7.90 7.46 7.39
C TRP A 62 9.08 7.51 6.43
N LYS A 63 9.53 8.71 6.04
CA LYS A 63 10.71 8.96 5.21
C LYS A 63 10.76 8.14 3.90
N GLY A 64 9.61 7.81 3.31
CA GLY A 64 9.53 7.06 2.07
C GLY A 64 9.70 7.93 0.81
N GLY A 65 9.97 7.26 -0.31
CA GLY A 65 10.04 7.89 -1.62
C GLY A 65 11.33 8.68 -1.88
N TRP A 66 11.24 9.61 -2.82
CA TRP A 66 12.36 10.43 -3.29
C TRP A 66 12.20 11.88 -2.86
N ILE A 67 13.31 12.57 -2.69
CA ILE A 67 13.39 14.03 -2.61
C ILE A 67 14.24 14.54 -3.78
N ARG A 68 13.88 15.72 -4.29
CA ARG A 68 14.68 16.43 -5.28
C ARG A 68 15.51 17.49 -4.55
N LYS A 69 16.83 17.36 -4.62
CA LYS A 69 17.75 18.35 -4.02
C LYS A 69 17.75 19.65 -4.82
N ILE A 70 18.30 20.71 -4.22
CA ILE A 70 18.49 22.03 -4.85
C ILE A 70 19.28 21.89 -6.17
N ASN A 71 20.28 21.01 -6.21
CA ASN A 71 21.06 20.72 -7.43
C ASN A 71 20.31 19.88 -8.49
N GLY A 72 19.01 19.66 -8.32
CA GLY A 72 18.15 18.92 -9.24
C GLY A 72 18.26 17.40 -9.17
N LYS A 73 19.24 16.83 -8.45
CA LYS A 73 19.42 15.37 -8.33
C LYS A 73 18.39 14.77 -7.37
N LEU A 74 17.94 13.56 -7.69
CA LEU A 74 17.10 12.75 -6.82
C LEU A 74 17.92 12.05 -5.75
N GLN A 75 17.36 11.94 -4.55
CA GLN A 75 17.88 11.13 -3.46
C GLN A 75 16.71 10.45 -2.74
N PRO A 76 16.84 9.22 -2.24
CA PRO A 76 15.84 8.68 -1.32
C PRO A 76 15.65 9.61 -0.12
N ARG A 77 14.40 9.80 0.31
CA ARG A 77 14.08 10.63 1.50
C ARG A 77 14.75 10.08 2.77
N MET A 78 14.98 8.77 2.82
CA MET A 78 15.74 8.09 3.88
C MET A 78 17.18 8.58 4.05
N GLY A 79 17.80 9.10 2.98
CA GLY A 79 19.21 9.49 2.94
C GLY A 79 19.91 9.03 1.66
N ASN A 80 21.16 9.51 1.47
CA ASN A 80 22.07 8.94 0.47
C ASN A 80 22.58 7.56 0.93
N ARG A 81 23.42 6.90 0.12
CA ARG A 81 23.96 5.57 0.42
C ARG A 81 24.65 5.49 1.80
N ALA A 82 25.48 6.48 2.15
CA ALA A 82 26.19 6.50 3.44
C ALA A 82 25.23 6.67 4.63
N LEU A 83 24.30 7.64 4.55
CA LEU A 83 23.29 7.88 5.59
C LEU A 83 22.36 6.68 5.77
N LEU A 84 22.02 5.98 4.68
CA LEU A 84 21.20 4.78 4.74
C LEU A 84 21.96 3.64 5.43
N LEU A 85 23.23 3.40 5.08
CA LEU A 85 24.05 2.38 5.73
C LEU A 85 24.30 2.68 7.22
N GLY A 86 24.44 3.95 7.61
CA GLY A 86 24.54 4.35 9.02
C GLY A 86 23.31 3.99 9.86
N LYS A 87 22.15 3.74 9.23
CA LYS A 87 20.89 3.35 9.88
C LYS A 87 20.61 1.84 9.83
N ILE A 88 21.55 1.02 9.37
CA ILE A 88 21.30 -0.40 9.09
C ILE A 88 21.09 -1.23 10.36
N PHE A 89 21.82 -0.92 11.44
CA PHE A 89 21.75 -1.66 12.71
C PHE A 89 20.35 -1.57 13.33
N ALA A 90 19.82 -0.35 13.42
CA ALA A 90 18.46 -0.07 13.83
C ALA A 90 17.87 1.00 12.91
N ASN A 91 16.90 0.60 12.08
CA ASN A 91 16.23 1.54 11.18
C ASN A 91 15.24 2.40 11.99
N PRO A 92 15.49 3.71 12.18
CA PRO A 92 14.70 4.56 13.07
C PRO A 92 13.32 4.96 12.51
N HIS A 93 13.02 4.55 11.27
CA HIS A 93 11.77 4.90 10.58
C HIS A 93 11.04 3.64 10.08
N LEU A 94 11.36 2.49 10.66
CA LEU A 94 10.68 1.24 10.35
C LEU A 94 9.31 1.24 11.07
N PRO A 95 8.19 0.98 10.37
CA PRO A 95 6.91 0.75 11.04
C PRO A 95 7.01 -0.49 11.94
N GLY A 96 6.57 -0.34 13.18
CA GLY A 96 6.43 -1.44 14.12
C GLY A 96 5.21 -2.29 13.80
N ILE A 97 5.08 -3.44 14.46
CA ILE A 97 3.91 -4.30 14.25
C ILE A 97 2.59 -3.61 14.64
N ASP A 98 2.62 -2.77 15.67
CA ASP A 98 1.46 -2.01 16.14
C ASP A 98 1.03 -0.88 15.19
N ASP A 99 1.91 -0.43 14.29
CA ASP A 99 1.50 0.44 13.18
C ASP A 99 0.68 -0.33 12.13
N TYR A 100 0.79 -1.66 12.10
CA TYR A 100 -0.09 -2.53 11.32
C TYR A 100 -1.23 -3.02 12.23
N TYR A 101 -1.04 -4.16 12.88
CA TYR A 101 -1.86 -4.73 13.96
C TYR A 101 -1.14 -5.98 14.47
N GLU A 102 -1.40 -6.37 15.73
CA GLU A 102 -1.01 -7.69 16.22
C GLU A 102 -1.93 -8.74 15.56
N PRO A 103 -1.40 -9.66 14.73
CA PRO A 103 -2.21 -10.70 14.12
C PRO A 103 -2.76 -11.63 15.19
N PHE A 104 -4.04 -11.98 15.08
CA PHE A 104 -4.77 -12.75 16.07
C PHE A 104 -5.52 -13.91 15.43
N ASP A 105 -5.84 -14.88 16.26
CA ASP A 105 -6.68 -16.03 15.97
C ASP A 105 -7.58 -16.30 17.20
N TYR A 106 -8.44 -17.31 17.14
CA TYR A 106 -9.35 -17.64 18.23
C TYR A 106 -9.18 -19.10 18.66
N ASP A 107 -9.41 -19.35 19.95
CA ASP A 107 -9.38 -20.71 20.49
C ASP A 107 -10.72 -21.43 20.24
N TYR A 108 -11.03 -21.67 18.97
CA TYR A 108 -12.29 -22.31 18.55
C TYR A 108 -12.50 -23.68 19.23
N GLN A 109 -11.42 -24.44 19.47
CA GLN A 109 -11.48 -25.74 20.13
C GLN A 109 -12.10 -25.69 21.54
N ASN A 110 -12.07 -24.55 22.23
CA ASN A 110 -12.76 -24.40 23.51
C ASN A 110 -14.28 -24.62 23.38
N LEU A 111 -14.87 -24.30 22.23
CA LEU A 111 -16.30 -24.55 21.98
C LEU A 111 -16.65 -26.05 21.87
N HIS A 112 -15.66 -26.89 21.57
CA HIS A 112 -15.83 -28.33 21.37
C HIS A 112 -15.42 -29.14 22.59
N THR A 113 -14.43 -28.65 23.34
CA THR A 113 -13.72 -29.42 24.38
C THR A 113 -13.96 -28.90 25.79
N ALA A 114 -14.67 -27.78 25.96
CA ALA A 114 -14.94 -27.23 27.28
C ALA A 114 -15.67 -28.25 28.17
N PRO A 115 -15.22 -28.43 29.42
CA PRO A 115 -15.93 -29.26 30.38
C PRO A 115 -17.27 -28.63 30.76
N GLU A 116 -18.14 -29.42 31.38
CA GLU A 116 -19.39 -28.92 31.95
C GLU A 116 -19.11 -27.76 32.91
N SER A 117 -19.81 -26.65 32.71
CA SER A 117 -19.60 -25.40 33.42
C SER A 117 -20.92 -24.64 33.55
N LYS A 118 -21.01 -23.79 34.57
CA LYS A 118 -22.15 -22.87 34.76
C LYS A 118 -22.20 -21.76 33.70
N HIS A 119 -21.11 -21.55 32.96
CA HIS A 119 -20.99 -20.49 31.97
C HIS A 119 -20.74 -21.06 30.57
N GLN A 120 -21.38 -20.46 29.57
CA GLN A 120 -21.23 -20.85 28.18
C GLN A 120 -19.77 -20.71 27.72
N PRO A 121 -19.18 -21.72 27.06
CA PRO A 121 -17.84 -21.60 26.51
C PRO A 121 -17.80 -20.60 25.35
N ILE A 122 -16.70 -19.87 25.24
CA ILE A 122 -16.47 -18.90 24.16
C ILE A 122 -15.06 -19.06 23.57
N ALA A 123 -14.92 -18.81 22.27
CA ALA A 123 -13.61 -18.74 21.61
C ALA A 123 -13.01 -17.33 21.82
N ARG A 124 -12.05 -17.22 22.76
CA ARG A 124 -11.35 -15.96 23.05
C ARG A 124 -10.16 -15.75 22.10
N PRO A 125 -9.73 -14.50 21.87
CA PRO A 125 -8.62 -14.23 20.96
C PRO A 125 -7.26 -14.63 21.55
N ARG A 126 -6.35 -14.99 20.67
CA ARG A 126 -4.95 -15.38 20.93
C ARG A 126 -4.04 -14.68 19.93
N SER A 127 -2.89 -14.22 20.39
CA SER A 127 -1.87 -13.64 19.53
C SER A 127 -1.22 -14.69 18.64
N LEU A 128 -1.08 -14.40 17.35
CA LEU A 128 -0.30 -15.22 16.41
C LEU A 128 1.21 -14.94 16.50
N ILE A 129 1.64 -13.94 17.27
CA ILE A 129 3.07 -13.67 17.54
C ILE A 129 3.52 -14.39 18.81
N THR A 130 2.77 -14.23 19.90
CA THR A 130 3.19 -14.73 21.23
C THR A 130 2.53 -16.04 21.62
N GLY A 131 1.45 -16.43 20.95
CA GLY A 131 0.60 -17.57 21.33
C GLY A 131 -0.22 -17.32 22.61
N GLN A 132 -0.09 -16.16 23.25
CA GLN A 132 -0.75 -15.84 24.51
C GLN A 132 -2.19 -15.38 24.29
N ARG A 133 -2.99 -15.51 25.36
CA ARG A 133 -4.34 -14.93 25.43
C ARG A 133 -4.26 -13.42 25.24
N MET A 134 -5.10 -12.89 24.36
CA MET A 134 -5.33 -11.45 24.27
C MET A 134 -6.55 -11.08 25.12
N ASP A 135 -6.44 -10.03 25.93
CA ASP A 135 -7.58 -9.51 26.70
C ASP A 135 -8.61 -8.86 25.78
N LYS A 136 -8.15 -8.12 24.78
CA LYS A 136 -8.98 -7.45 23.78
C LYS A 136 -8.20 -7.23 22.48
N ILE A 137 -8.85 -7.39 21.34
CA ILE A 137 -8.33 -6.93 20.06
C ILE A 137 -8.57 -5.41 19.98
N THR A 138 -7.52 -4.63 19.76
CA THR A 138 -7.56 -3.16 19.78
C THR A 138 -7.28 -2.51 18.43
N SER A 139 -6.81 -3.29 17.45
CA SER A 139 -6.52 -2.84 16.10
C SER A 139 -6.66 -3.96 15.09
N GLY A 140 -6.73 -3.60 13.81
CA GLY A 140 -6.82 -4.52 12.69
C GLY A 140 -6.47 -3.81 11.38
N PRO A 141 -6.26 -4.56 10.28
CA PRO A 141 -5.82 -4.01 9.00
C PRO A 141 -6.88 -3.14 8.29
N ASN A 142 -8.11 -3.12 8.82
CA ASN A 142 -9.26 -2.40 8.29
C ASN A 142 -10.11 -1.80 9.42
N TRP A 143 -9.45 -1.28 10.47
CA TRP A 143 -10.12 -0.80 11.69
C TRP A 143 -11.03 0.42 11.46
N GLU A 144 -10.76 1.21 10.42
CA GLU A 144 -11.48 2.45 10.08
C GLU A 144 -12.59 2.24 9.03
N GLU A 145 -12.98 0.98 8.77
CA GLU A 145 -13.99 0.62 7.77
C GLU A 145 -15.32 1.34 8.01
N ILE A 146 -15.97 1.79 6.94
CA ILE A 146 -17.26 2.50 6.95
C ILE A 146 -17.26 3.62 7.99
N LEU A 147 -16.19 4.43 7.97
CA LEU A 147 -15.99 5.57 8.87
C LEU A 147 -15.91 5.19 10.37
N GLY A 148 -15.46 3.97 10.67
CA GLY A 148 -15.23 3.48 12.02
C GLY A 148 -14.29 4.38 12.83
N GLY A 149 -14.77 4.85 13.99
CA GLY A 149 -14.07 5.78 14.87
C GLY A 149 -14.47 7.25 14.68
N GLU A 150 -14.15 8.06 15.68
CA GLU A 150 -14.46 9.50 15.68
C GLU A 150 -13.85 10.22 14.48
N PHE A 151 -14.59 11.20 13.93
CA PHE A 151 -14.10 12.01 12.81
C PHE A 151 -12.76 12.69 13.13
N GLU A 152 -12.54 13.18 14.35
CA GLU A 152 -11.27 13.81 14.74
C GLU A 152 -10.04 12.89 14.57
N LYS A 153 -10.22 11.58 14.79
CA LYS A 153 -9.16 10.58 14.61
C LYS A 153 -8.93 10.31 13.12
N ARG A 154 -10.00 10.09 12.36
CA ARG A 154 -9.95 9.83 10.92
C ARG A 154 -9.50 11.04 10.09
N ALA A 155 -9.86 12.25 10.53
CA ALA A 155 -9.49 13.50 9.87
C ALA A 155 -8.00 13.85 10.01
N LYS A 156 -7.21 13.02 10.71
CA LYS A 156 -5.74 13.04 10.65
C LYS A 156 -5.19 12.46 9.34
N ASP A 157 -6.06 11.95 8.48
CA ASP A 157 -5.74 11.65 7.09
C ASP A 157 -4.90 12.77 6.45
N GLN A 158 -3.73 12.40 5.92
CA GLN A 158 -2.79 13.33 5.31
C GLN A 158 -3.40 14.10 4.13
N ASN A 159 -4.43 13.53 3.48
CA ASN A 159 -5.11 14.18 2.37
C ASN A 159 -5.92 15.43 2.81
N PHE A 160 -6.11 15.66 4.12
CA PHE A 160 -6.78 16.85 4.65
C PHE A 160 -5.85 17.99 5.07
N GLU A 161 -4.52 17.86 4.97
CA GLU A 161 -3.53 18.81 5.54
C GLU A 161 -3.79 20.29 5.18
N ASN A 162 -4.28 20.56 3.97
CA ASN A 162 -4.53 21.93 3.48
C ASN A 162 -6.03 22.20 3.22
N MET A 163 -6.91 21.53 3.96
CA MET A 163 -8.37 21.65 3.80
C MET A 163 -9.04 22.08 5.11
N GLN A 164 -10.02 22.97 5.01
CA GLN A 164 -10.94 23.26 6.10
C GLN A 164 -11.89 22.07 6.29
N LYS A 165 -11.53 21.15 7.19
CA LYS A 165 -12.21 19.85 7.33
C LYS A 165 -13.40 19.84 8.30
N ALA A 166 -13.62 20.91 9.05
CA ALA A 166 -14.63 20.98 10.11
C ALA A 166 -16.05 20.63 9.61
N MET A 167 -16.43 21.11 8.42
CA MET A 167 -17.77 20.86 7.87
C MET A 167 -18.05 19.37 7.62
N TYR A 168 -17.04 18.57 7.30
CA TYR A 168 -17.19 17.14 7.03
C TYR A 168 -17.34 16.28 8.29
N GLY A 169 -17.25 16.90 9.48
CA GLY A 169 -17.62 16.26 10.74
C GLY A 169 -19.13 16.34 11.03
N GLN A 170 -19.89 17.11 10.26
CA GLN A 170 -21.34 17.21 10.38
C GLN A 170 -22.01 16.05 9.65
N PHE A 171 -23.11 15.54 10.23
CA PHE A 171 -23.81 14.37 9.71
C PHE A 171 -24.23 14.54 8.24
N GLU A 172 -24.79 15.69 7.89
CA GLU A 172 -25.31 16.01 6.56
C GLU A 172 -24.21 16.09 5.48
N ASN A 173 -22.98 16.38 5.89
CA ASN A 173 -21.82 16.50 5.02
C ASN A 173 -20.89 15.28 5.09
N THR A 174 -21.37 14.18 5.69
CA THR A 174 -20.62 12.93 5.79
C THR A 174 -20.34 12.39 4.39
N PHE A 175 -19.07 12.10 4.11
CA PHE A 175 -18.67 11.40 2.90
C PHE A 175 -17.72 10.26 3.23
N MET A 176 -17.70 9.27 2.35
CA MET A 176 -16.69 8.22 2.37
C MET A 176 -16.37 7.76 0.95
N MET A 177 -15.17 7.22 0.77
CA MET A 177 -14.78 6.52 -0.44
C MET A 177 -13.88 5.33 -0.11
N TYR A 178 -13.73 4.40 -1.04
CA TYR A 178 -12.85 3.26 -0.89
C TYR A 178 -11.57 3.42 -1.71
N LEU A 179 -10.44 3.08 -1.09
CA LEU A 179 -9.12 3.13 -1.71
C LEU A 179 -8.49 1.73 -1.70
N PRO A 180 -8.73 0.91 -2.74
CA PRO A 180 -8.01 -0.34 -2.95
C PRO A 180 -6.58 -0.08 -3.42
N ARG A 181 -5.58 -0.69 -2.77
CA ARG A 181 -4.15 -0.45 -3.02
C ARG A 181 -3.36 -1.74 -3.11
N LEU A 182 -2.34 -1.76 -3.95
CA LEU A 182 -1.29 -2.79 -4.02
C LEU A 182 0.08 -2.13 -4.27
N CYS A 183 1.13 -2.90 -4.55
CA CYS A 183 2.39 -2.31 -5.00
C CYS A 183 2.22 -1.61 -6.34
N GLU A 184 2.75 -0.40 -6.49
CA GLU A 184 2.67 0.36 -7.75
C GLU A 184 3.64 -0.12 -8.86
N HIS A 185 4.51 -1.10 -8.58
CA HIS A 185 5.53 -1.60 -9.51
C HIS A 185 6.23 -0.46 -10.29
N CYS A 186 6.65 0.57 -9.56
CA CYS A 186 7.06 1.88 -10.09
C CYS A 186 8.12 1.79 -11.20
N LEU A 187 8.16 2.79 -12.09
CA LEU A 187 9.26 2.97 -13.04
C LEU A 187 10.55 3.42 -12.36
N ASN A 188 10.45 4.26 -11.32
CA ASN A 188 11.56 4.67 -10.47
C ASN A 188 11.36 4.20 -9.00
N PRO A 189 11.50 2.90 -8.72
CA PRO A 189 11.16 2.31 -7.42
C PRO A 189 12.15 2.71 -6.32
N ALA A 190 11.68 3.45 -5.33
CA ALA A 190 12.49 3.84 -4.16
C ALA A 190 12.97 2.61 -3.35
N CYS A 191 12.22 1.51 -3.34
CA CYS A 191 12.61 0.27 -2.68
C CYS A 191 13.86 -0.37 -3.30
N VAL A 192 14.00 -0.34 -4.64
CA VAL A 192 15.22 -0.80 -5.32
C VAL A 192 16.41 0.07 -4.91
N ALA A 193 16.23 1.39 -4.89
CA ALA A 193 17.29 2.33 -4.54
C ALA A 193 17.73 2.29 -3.06
N THR A 194 16.91 1.72 -2.18
CA THR A 194 17.13 1.70 -0.73
C THR A 194 17.51 0.31 -0.19
N CYS A 195 17.60 -0.71 -1.05
CA CYS A 195 18.06 -2.05 -0.66
C CYS A 195 19.60 -2.13 -0.70
N PRO A 196 20.30 -2.30 0.44
CA PRO A 196 21.77 -2.34 0.44
C PRO A 196 22.35 -3.55 -0.29
N SER A 197 21.66 -4.69 -0.28
CA SER A 197 22.14 -5.92 -0.92
C SER A 197 21.82 -6.03 -2.41
N GLY A 198 21.07 -5.08 -2.97
CA GLY A 198 20.62 -5.14 -4.37
C GLY A 198 19.66 -6.30 -4.68
N ALA A 199 19.00 -6.87 -3.66
CA ALA A 199 18.08 -8.00 -3.83
C ALA A 199 16.75 -7.62 -4.51
N ILE A 200 16.43 -6.33 -4.61
CA ILE A 200 15.20 -5.86 -5.25
C ILE A 200 15.52 -5.42 -6.66
N TYR A 201 14.77 -5.92 -7.63
CA TYR A 201 14.98 -5.65 -9.05
C TYR A 201 13.65 -5.43 -9.77
N LYS A 202 13.71 -4.77 -10.92
CA LYS A 202 12.58 -4.61 -11.84
C LYS A 202 12.87 -5.47 -13.07
N ARG A 203 11.99 -6.44 -13.34
CA ARG A 203 12.05 -7.28 -14.54
C ARG A 203 11.99 -6.43 -15.81
N GLU A 204 12.70 -6.86 -16.84
CA GLU A 204 12.90 -6.06 -18.06
C GLU A 204 11.72 -6.23 -19.03
N GLU A 205 11.14 -7.43 -19.05
CA GLU A 205 10.09 -7.91 -19.93
C GLU A 205 8.69 -7.37 -19.59
N ASP A 206 8.36 -7.23 -18.29
CA ASP A 206 7.01 -6.89 -17.83
C ASP A 206 6.98 -5.77 -16.77
N GLY A 207 8.14 -5.24 -16.39
CA GLY A 207 8.26 -4.18 -15.40
C GLY A 207 7.87 -4.58 -13.97
N ILE A 208 7.69 -5.87 -13.67
CA ILE A 208 7.33 -6.30 -12.32
C ILE A 208 8.55 -6.15 -11.39
N VAL A 209 8.39 -5.33 -10.34
CA VAL A 209 9.37 -5.21 -9.25
C VAL A 209 9.24 -6.37 -8.26
N LEU A 210 10.32 -7.12 -8.04
CA LEU A 210 10.38 -8.28 -7.14
C LEU A 210 11.49 -8.13 -6.08
N ILE A 211 11.36 -8.90 -5.00
CA ILE A 211 12.41 -9.09 -3.99
C ILE A 211 12.91 -10.53 -4.15
N ASP A 212 14.15 -10.69 -4.58
CA ASP A 212 14.85 -11.97 -4.63
C ASP A 212 14.99 -12.53 -3.21
N GLN A 213 14.31 -13.63 -2.91
CA GLN A 213 14.30 -14.21 -1.57
C GLN A 213 15.64 -14.86 -1.21
N ASP A 214 16.42 -15.32 -2.18
CA ASP A 214 17.74 -15.92 -1.94
C ASP A 214 18.80 -14.85 -1.66
N LYS A 215 18.71 -13.70 -2.35
CA LYS A 215 19.62 -12.55 -2.14
C LYS A 215 19.19 -11.62 -1.02
N CYS A 216 17.92 -11.68 -0.60
CA CYS A 216 17.44 -10.87 0.51
C CYS A 216 18.19 -11.23 1.79
N ARG A 217 18.74 -10.22 2.46
CA ARG A 217 19.49 -10.34 3.72
C ARG A 217 18.75 -9.73 4.91
N GLY A 218 17.46 -9.43 4.75
CA GLY A 218 16.64 -8.94 5.87
C GLY A 218 16.97 -7.53 6.35
N TRP A 219 17.70 -6.72 5.58
CA TRP A 219 18.12 -5.38 6.00
C TRP A 219 16.99 -4.38 6.26
N ARG A 220 15.74 -4.71 5.89
CA ARG A 220 14.51 -3.97 6.27
C ARG A 220 14.47 -2.47 5.92
N MET A 221 15.47 -1.95 5.19
CA MET A 221 15.52 -0.55 4.72
C MET A 221 14.50 -0.25 3.62
N CYS A 222 14.22 -1.24 2.78
CA CYS A 222 13.27 -1.10 1.67
C CYS A 222 11.83 -0.85 2.12
N ILE A 223 11.47 -1.27 3.34
CA ILE A 223 10.14 -1.05 3.95
C ILE A 223 9.91 0.45 4.15
N THR A 224 10.85 1.13 4.80
CA THR A 224 10.84 2.59 4.94
C THR A 224 10.92 3.26 3.57
N GLY A 225 11.78 2.77 2.68
CA GLY A 225 12.03 3.38 1.37
C GLY A 225 10.78 3.43 0.47
N CYS A 226 9.89 2.45 0.60
CA CYS A 226 8.60 2.47 -0.08
C CYS A 226 7.68 3.54 0.53
N PRO A 227 7.30 4.59 -0.22
CA PRO A 227 6.36 5.60 0.29
C PRO A 227 4.95 5.04 0.47
N TYR A 228 4.60 3.97 -0.26
CA TYR A 228 3.31 3.30 -0.17
C TYR A 228 3.22 2.24 0.94
N LYS A 229 4.34 1.96 1.63
CA LYS A 229 4.46 0.90 2.64
C LYS A 229 3.96 -0.47 2.17
N LYS A 230 4.20 -0.78 0.89
CA LYS A 230 3.79 -2.03 0.21
C LYS A 230 4.84 -3.13 0.20
N ILE A 231 5.80 -3.04 1.11
CA ILE A 231 6.77 -4.08 1.42
C ILE A 231 6.61 -4.40 2.90
N TYR A 232 6.48 -5.69 3.19
CA TYR A 232 6.21 -6.22 4.52
C TYR A 232 7.41 -7.07 4.94
N PHE A 233 7.69 -7.13 6.24
CA PHE A 233 8.74 -7.97 6.77
C PHE A 233 8.15 -9.31 7.17
N ASN A 234 8.59 -10.40 6.57
CA ASN A 234 8.27 -11.72 7.10
C ASN A 234 9.05 -11.91 8.39
N TRP A 235 8.35 -11.80 9.53
CA TRP A 235 8.98 -11.85 10.85
C TRP A 235 9.53 -13.25 11.20
N LYS A 236 9.04 -14.30 10.52
CA LYS A 236 9.52 -15.68 10.68
C LYS A 236 10.74 -15.99 9.81
N SER A 237 10.70 -15.66 8.53
CA SER A 237 11.82 -15.94 7.60
C SER A 237 12.96 -14.92 7.69
N GLY A 238 12.71 -13.76 8.30
CA GLY A 238 13.66 -12.67 8.41
C GLY A 238 13.88 -11.91 7.09
N LYS A 239 13.00 -12.09 6.09
CA LYS A 239 13.12 -11.48 4.76
C LYS A 239 11.91 -10.62 4.43
N SER A 240 12.10 -9.58 3.63
CA SER A 240 10.97 -8.78 3.16
C SER A 240 10.28 -9.43 1.96
N GLU A 241 8.96 -9.33 1.94
CA GLU A 241 8.11 -9.78 0.86
C GLU A 241 7.15 -8.65 0.43
N LYS A 242 6.63 -8.73 -0.80
CA LYS A 242 5.74 -7.73 -1.37
C LYS A 242 4.83 -8.34 -2.42
N CYS A 243 3.80 -7.60 -2.84
CA CYS A 243 3.01 -7.95 -4.02
C CYS A 243 3.93 -8.29 -5.20
N ILE A 244 3.75 -9.47 -5.78
CA ILE A 244 4.52 -9.98 -6.91
C ILE A 244 3.82 -9.77 -8.26
N PHE A 245 2.76 -8.94 -8.27
CA PHE A 245 1.86 -8.72 -9.41
C PHE A 245 1.32 -10.00 -10.05
N CYS A 246 1.24 -11.09 -9.28
CA CYS A 246 0.93 -12.43 -9.78
C CYS A 246 1.75 -12.79 -11.04
N TYR A 247 3.06 -12.51 -11.06
CA TYR A 247 3.90 -12.80 -12.23
C TYR A 247 3.71 -14.21 -12.82
N PRO A 248 3.51 -15.30 -12.04
CA PRO A 248 3.28 -16.62 -12.64
C PRO A 248 2.02 -16.68 -13.53
N ARG A 249 1.02 -15.84 -13.26
CA ARG A 249 -0.20 -15.70 -14.07
C ARG A 249 0.02 -14.77 -15.26
N ILE A 250 0.69 -13.63 -15.03
CA ILE A 250 0.98 -12.63 -16.06
C ILE A 250 1.89 -13.22 -17.16
N GLU A 251 2.86 -14.06 -16.80
CA GLU A 251 3.72 -14.78 -17.75
C GLU A 251 2.92 -15.67 -18.73
N ALA A 252 1.74 -16.14 -18.32
CA ALA A 252 0.81 -16.91 -19.14
C ALA A 252 -0.32 -16.06 -19.76
N GLY A 253 -0.21 -14.73 -19.74
CA GLY A 253 -1.21 -13.81 -20.28
C GLY A 253 -2.50 -13.73 -19.44
N GLN A 254 -2.53 -14.28 -18.23
CA GLN A 254 -3.69 -14.23 -17.35
C GLN A 254 -3.69 -12.95 -16.48
N PRO A 255 -4.86 -12.45 -16.07
CA PRO A 255 -4.94 -11.34 -15.13
C PRO A 255 -4.36 -11.70 -13.76
N THR A 256 -4.00 -10.66 -12.99
CA THR A 256 -3.69 -10.86 -11.57
C THR A 256 -4.92 -11.37 -10.81
N VAL A 257 -4.71 -12.12 -9.71
CA VAL A 257 -5.79 -12.64 -8.87
C VAL A 257 -6.73 -11.52 -8.41
N CYS A 258 -6.18 -10.40 -7.91
CA CYS A 258 -7.00 -9.30 -7.41
C CYS A 258 -7.76 -8.54 -8.51
N SER A 259 -7.31 -8.61 -9.78
CA SER A 259 -8.04 -8.09 -10.94
C SER A 259 -9.16 -9.02 -11.38
N GLU A 260 -8.87 -10.30 -11.58
CA GLU A 260 -9.84 -11.29 -12.05
C GLU A 260 -11.00 -11.45 -11.07
N THR A 261 -10.71 -11.49 -9.77
CA THR A 261 -11.72 -11.67 -8.72
C THR A 261 -12.37 -10.35 -8.27
N CYS A 262 -12.22 -9.27 -9.02
CA CYS A 262 -12.77 -7.97 -8.64
C CYS A 262 -14.28 -7.92 -8.89
N VAL A 263 -15.08 -8.12 -7.84
CA VAL A 263 -16.56 -8.12 -7.89
C VAL A 263 -17.13 -6.81 -8.45
N GLY A 264 -16.58 -5.66 -8.04
CA GLY A 264 -17.01 -4.34 -8.55
C GLY A 264 -16.60 -4.06 -10.00
N ARG A 265 -15.81 -4.95 -10.62
CA ARG A 265 -15.30 -4.82 -12.00
C ARG A 265 -14.65 -3.46 -12.25
N ILE A 266 -13.75 -3.07 -11.34
CA ILE A 266 -13.10 -1.74 -11.34
C ILE A 266 -11.68 -1.77 -11.90
N ARG A 267 -11.07 -2.96 -12.01
CA ARG A 267 -9.65 -3.12 -12.29
C ARG A 267 -9.42 -3.46 -13.75
N TYR A 268 -8.58 -2.68 -14.39
CA TYR A 268 -8.20 -2.84 -15.79
C TYR A 268 -6.68 -3.05 -15.86
N LEU A 269 -6.25 -4.04 -16.64
CA LEU A 269 -4.85 -4.32 -16.91
C LEU A 269 -4.55 -4.03 -18.37
N GLY A 270 -3.42 -3.40 -18.64
CA GLY A 270 -3.02 -3.06 -20.01
C GLY A 270 -1.53 -2.79 -20.12
N VAL A 271 -0.96 -3.06 -21.28
CA VAL A 271 0.46 -2.80 -21.54
C VAL A 271 0.68 -1.30 -21.74
N LEU A 272 1.71 -0.78 -21.08
CA LEU A 272 2.27 0.54 -21.30
C LEU A 272 3.71 0.39 -21.79
N LEU A 273 4.01 1.01 -22.93
CA LEU A 273 5.38 1.15 -23.41
C LEU A 273 5.99 2.43 -22.81
N TYR A 274 7.22 2.34 -22.35
CA TYR A 274 7.91 3.49 -21.74
C TYR A 274 9.39 3.54 -22.16
N ASP A 275 9.91 4.77 -22.32
CA ASP A 275 11.34 4.98 -22.55
C ASP A 275 12.09 5.00 -21.20
N ALA A 276 12.87 3.96 -20.95
CA ALA A 276 13.64 3.81 -19.72
C ALA A 276 14.77 4.86 -19.58
N ASP A 277 15.29 5.39 -20.69
CA ASP A 277 16.34 6.42 -20.63
C ASP A 277 15.78 7.76 -20.12
N ALA A 278 14.52 8.05 -20.44
CA ALA A 278 13.84 9.27 -20.00
C ALA A 278 13.65 9.34 -18.47
N LEU A 279 13.73 8.20 -17.76
CA LEU A 279 13.62 8.15 -16.29
C LEU A 279 14.84 8.76 -15.57
N LYS A 280 16.00 8.81 -16.23
CA LYS A 280 17.23 9.41 -15.68
C LYS A 280 17.31 10.91 -15.90
N ALA A 281 16.55 11.44 -16.85
CA ALA A 281 16.53 12.86 -17.15
C ALA A 281 15.82 13.63 -16.01
N PRO A 282 16.31 14.82 -15.59
CA PRO A 282 15.52 15.68 -14.72
C PRO A 282 14.19 15.98 -15.42
N PRO A 283 13.04 15.92 -14.72
CA PRO A 283 11.75 16.16 -15.33
C PRO A 283 11.77 17.53 -16.01
N VAL A 284 11.63 17.53 -17.33
CA VAL A 284 11.51 18.77 -18.11
C VAL A 284 10.22 19.44 -17.66
N ARG A 285 10.32 20.62 -17.04
CA ARG A 285 9.18 21.53 -16.81
C ARG A 285 8.66 22.01 -18.18
N LYS A 286 7.96 21.17 -18.93
CA LYS A 286 7.16 21.61 -20.09
C LYS A 286 5.77 20.97 -20.01
N THR A 287 4.90 21.68 -19.29
CA THR A 287 3.46 21.87 -19.54
C THR A 287 2.59 20.67 -19.98
N LYS A 288 1.88 20.09 -19.02
CA LYS A 288 0.42 20.22 -18.76
C LYS A 288 0.17 19.40 -17.49
N LYS A 289 -0.71 19.86 -16.59
CA LYS A 289 -1.11 19.09 -15.40
C LYS A 289 -1.67 17.73 -15.85
N ILE A 290 -0.82 16.72 -15.93
CA ILE A 290 -1.24 15.32 -15.84
C ILE A 290 -1.42 15.13 -14.35
N CYS A 291 -2.68 15.06 -13.91
CA CYS A 291 -3.05 14.70 -12.56
C CYS A 291 -2.38 13.38 -12.20
N THR A 292 -1.25 13.46 -11.49
CA THR A 292 -0.78 12.37 -10.66
C THR A 292 -1.57 12.52 -9.37
N SER A 293 -2.48 11.57 -9.16
CA SER A 293 -3.51 11.56 -8.13
C SER A 293 -2.91 11.46 -6.73
N VAL A 294 -2.49 12.58 -6.14
CA VAL A 294 -2.31 12.70 -4.66
C VAL A 294 -2.67 14.10 -4.13
N ASN A 295 -2.82 15.14 -4.96
CA ASN A 295 -3.25 16.47 -4.49
C ASN A 295 -4.60 16.86 -5.09
N TRP A 296 -5.67 16.61 -4.33
CA TRP A 296 -7.04 17.01 -4.67
C TRP A 296 -7.33 18.43 -4.14
N THR A 297 -6.92 19.45 -4.90
CA THR A 297 -7.59 20.76 -4.88
C THR A 297 -7.46 21.41 -6.26
N CYS A 298 -8.55 21.41 -7.03
CA CYS A 298 -8.76 22.40 -8.09
C CYS A 298 -10.27 22.50 -8.39
N SER A 299 -10.99 23.26 -7.56
CA SER A 299 -12.25 23.85 -7.99
C SER A 299 -11.92 25.03 -8.91
N SER A 300 -12.27 24.90 -10.19
CA SER A 300 -12.60 26.04 -11.03
C SER A 300 -13.52 25.55 -12.15
N ILE A 301 -14.80 25.84 -12.00
CA ILE A 301 -15.82 25.77 -13.04
C ILE A 301 -15.35 26.68 -14.19
N GLN A 302 -15.15 26.13 -15.38
CA GLN A 302 -15.17 26.90 -16.62
C GLN A 302 -15.97 26.13 -17.67
N THR A 303 -17.16 26.66 -17.92
CA THR A 303 -18.10 26.32 -18.99
C THR A 303 -17.38 26.36 -20.34
N ILE A 304 -17.34 25.24 -21.06
CA ILE A 304 -16.90 25.20 -22.46
C ILE A 304 -18.09 25.63 -23.33
N ARG A 305 -18.06 26.88 -23.82
CA ARG A 305 -18.84 27.30 -24.99
C ARG A 305 -18.23 26.64 -26.23
N LEU A 306 -18.94 25.71 -26.85
CA LEU A 306 -18.65 25.22 -28.20
C LEU A 306 -19.02 26.31 -29.21
N SER A 307 -18.01 26.97 -29.80
CA SER A 307 -18.20 27.78 -31.01
C SER A 307 -18.24 26.86 -32.22
N LEU A 308 -19.44 26.57 -32.71
CA LEU A 308 -19.66 26.02 -34.05
C LEU A 308 -19.28 27.10 -35.08
N SER A 309 -18.11 26.96 -35.69
CA SER A 309 -17.77 27.68 -36.92
C SER A 309 -18.37 26.91 -38.09
N ARG A 310 -19.43 27.46 -38.67
CA ARG A 310 -19.88 27.14 -40.03
C ARG A 310 -18.87 27.75 -41.01
N ARG A 311 -18.30 26.92 -41.88
CA ARG A 311 -18.17 27.14 -43.33
C ARG A 311 -18.11 25.79 -44.01
#